data_AF-A0A9D6VR14-F1
#
_entry.id   AF-A0A9D6VR14-F1
#
_cell.length_a   1.000
_cell.length_b   1.000
_cell.length_c   1.000
_cell.angle_alpha   90.00
_cell.angle_beta   90.00
_cell.angle_gamma   90.00
#
_symmetry.space_group_name_H-M   'P 1'
#
loop_
_entity.id
_entity.type
_entity.pdbx_description
1 polymer ?
#
loop_
_entity_poly.entity_id
_entity_poly.type
_entity_poly.pdbx_seq_one_letter_code
_entity_poly.pdbx_strand_id
1 'polypeptide(L)'
;MSQLHKKFTTEQVKDLLQRYMDKKIERKYIQEILSIKKVRFFALLKNFKDNPDSFSIDYSRRSPKRIPQEVEKNIIKELKIDKGIIESKTNPTDSYNYSYIKDRLEDRYHQKVSLPTIINRAKQFDFYLPKKAKKKPTTVKWSPIMSVN
;
A
#
# COMPACT_ATOMS: atom_id res chain seq x y z
N MET A 1 -15.38 -12.72 -0.62
CA MET A 1 -14.16 -13.58 -0.65
C MET A 1 -14.09 -14.34 0.66
N SER A 2 -14.30 -15.66 0.65
CA SER A 2 -14.17 -16.49 1.85
C SER A 2 -12.69 -16.64 2.22
N GLN A 3 -12.32 -16.23 3.43
CA GLN A 3 -10.99 -16.47 3.98
C GLN A 3 -10.96 -17.91 4.50
N LEU A 4 -10.67 -18.86 3.60
CA LEU A 4 -10.64 -20.30 3.89
C LEU A 4 -9.78 -20.62 5.12
N HIS A 5 -8.61 -19.98 5.24
CA HIS A 5 -7.67 -20.11 6.35
C HIS A 5 -8.22 -19.65 7.72
N LYS A 6 -9.32 -18.89 7.77
CA LYS A 6 -9.95 -18.47 9.03
C LYS A 6 -10.98 -19.46 9.55
N LYS A 7 -11.51 -20.32 8.67
CA LYS A 7 -12.63 -21.22 8.98
C LYS A 7 -12.22 -22.69 9.05
N PHE A 8 -11.21 -23.06 8.29
CA PHE A 8 -10.74 -24.44 8.20
C PHE A 8 -9.25 -24.48 8.51
N THR A 9 -8.80 -25.59 9.08
CA THR A 9 -7.37 -25.90 9.19
C THR A 9 -6.86 -26.52 7.89
N THR A 10 -5.55 -26.45 7.67
CA THR A 10 -4.91 -27.12 6.53
C THR A 10 -5.28 -28.60 6.46
N GLU A 11 -5.30 -29.30 7.60
CA GLU A 11 -5.61 -30.73 7.68
C GLU A 11 -7.06 -31.05 7.28
N GLN A 12 -8.03 -30.26 7.75
CA GLN A 12 -9.44 -30.43 7.36
C GLN A 12 -9.63 -30.30 5.85
N VAL A 13 -8.91 -29.36 5.23
CA VAL A 13 -8.96 -29.19 3.77
C VAL A 13 -8.28 -30.35 3.06
N LYS A 14 -7.15 -30.86 3.58
CA LYS A 14 -6.48 -32.06 3.05
C LYS A 14 -7.43 -33.28 3.09
N ASP A 15 -8.10 -33.53 4.21
CA ASP A 15 -9.05 -34.65 4.34
C ASP A 15 -10.20 -34.54 3.32
N LEU A 16 -10.80 -33.36 3.16
CA LEU A 16 -11.87 -33.15 2.16
C LEU A 16 -11.38 -33.37 0.72
N LEU A 17 -10.17 -32.91 0.39
CA LEU A 17 -9.57 -33.14 -0.93
C LEU A 17 -9.22 -34.61 -1.15
N GLN A 18 -8.77 -35.32 -0.11
CA GLN A 18 -8.50 -36.76 -0.18
C GLN A 18 -9.79 -37.56 -0.40
N ARG A 19 -10.88 -37.25 0.32
CA ARG A 19 -12.18 -37.89 0.12
C ARG A 19 -12.76 -37.65 -1.28
N TYR A 20 -12.47 -36.50 -1.88
CA TYR A 20 -12.79 -36.25 -3.29
C TYR A 20 -11.99 -37.15 -4.23
N MET A 21 -10.69 -37.32 -3.98
CA MET A 21 -9.81 -38.20 -4.75
C MET A 21 -10.24 -39.67 -4.65
N ASP A 22 -10.67 -40.10 -3.47
CA ASP A 22 -11.21 -41.43 -3.21
C ASP A 22 -12.63 -41.63 -3.78
N LYS A 23 -13.21 -40.61 -4.43
CA LYS A 23 -14.60 -40.60 -4.94
C LYS A 23 -15.68 -40.84 -3.88
N LYS A 24 -15.37 -40.60 -2.61
CA LYS A 24 -16.30 -40.76 -1.47
C LYS A 24 -17.30 -39.60 -1.37
N ILE A 25 -16.93 -38.41 -1.85
CA ILE A 25 -17.73 -37.19 -1.75
C ILE A 25 -17.72 -36.44 -3.08
N GLU A 26 -18.89 -35.92 -3.47
CA GLU A 26 -19.00 -35.08 -4.64
C GLU A 26 -18.34 -33.70 -4.48
N ARG A 27 -17.79 -33.20 -5.58
CA ARG A 27 -17.21 -31.86 -5.68
C ARG A 27 -18.18 -30.74 -5.24
N LYS A 28 -19.48 -30.86 -5.56
CA LYS A 28 -20.48 -29.81 -5.24
C LYS A 28 -20.59 -29.62 -3.73
N TYR A 29 -20.69 -30.72 -3.00
CA TYR A 29 -20.77 -30.74 -1.55
C TYR A 29 -19.53 -30.10 -0.88
N ILE A 30 -18.33 -30.43 -1.36
CA ILE A 30 -17.09 -29.85 -0.81
C ILE A 30 -17.00 -28.34 -1.09
N GLN A 31 -17.46 -27.89 -2.27
CA GLN A 31 -17.49 -26.45 -2.58
C GLN A 31 -18.46 -25.69 -1.67
N GLU A 32 -19.57 -26.30 -1.28
CA GLU A 32 -20.54 -25.74 -0.33
C GLU A 32 -19.93 -25.66 1.07
N ILE A 33 -19.35 -26.76 1.58
CA ILE A 33 -18.65 -26.80 2.88
C ILE A 33 -17.57 -25.73 2.95
N LEU A 34 -16.66 -25.71 1.97
CA LEU A 34 -15.55 -24.77 1.93
C LEU A 34 -16.00 -23.35 1.53
N SER A 35 -17.24 -23.20 1.05
CA SER A 35 -17.79 -21.96 0.50
C SER A 35 -16.84 -21.32 -0.53
N ILE A 36 -16.36 -22.12 -1.49
CA ILE A 36 -15.42 -21.69 -2.55
C ILE A 36 -15.97 -21.92 -3.95
N LYS A 37 -15.51 -21.09 -4.89
CA LYS A 37 -15.83 -21.25 -6.32
C LYS A 37 -15.05 -22.41 -6.94
N LYS A 38 -15.60 -23.00 -8.00
CA LYS A 38 -15.00 -24.07 -8.83
C LYS A 38 -13.53 -23.84 -9.16
N VAL A 39 -13.17 -22.64 -9.61
CA VAL A 39 -11.78 -22.29 -9.99
C VAL A 39 -10.82 -22.48 -8.81
N ARG A 40 -11.20 -22.00 -7.63
CA ARG A 40 -10.37 -22.11 -6.42
C ARG A 40 -10.28 -23.56 -5.94
N PHE A 41 -11.36 -24.32 -6.03
CA PHE A 41 -11.36 -25.74 -5.70
C PHE A 41 -10.32 -26.51 -6.52
N PHE A 42 -10.30 -26.32 -7.84
CA PHE A 42 -9.33 -27.01 -8.69
C PHE A 42 -7.90 -26.52 -8.49
N ALA A 43 -7.70 -25.24 -8.17
CA ALA A 43 -6.37 -24.74 -7.80
C ALA A 43 -5.85 -25.40 -6.51
N LEU A 44 -6.71 -25.55 -5.49
CA LEU A 44 -6.36 -26.25 -4.26
C LEU A 44 -6.07 -27.74 -4.52
N LEU A 45 -6.92 -28.39 -5.33
CA LEU A 45 -6.73 -29.80 -5.69
C LEU A 45 -5.41 -30.02 -6.45
N LYS A 46 -5.06 -29.12 -7.37
CA LYS A 46 -3.79 -29.18 -8.10
C LYS A 46 -2.61 -29.06 -7.14
N ASN A 47 -2.59 -28.04 -6.29
CA ASN A 47 -1.53 -27.85 -5.31
C ASN A 47 -1.39 -29.03 -4.34
N PHE A 48 -2.51 -29.64 -3.95
CA PHE A 48 -2.52 -30.82 -3.10
C PHE A 48 -1.95 -32.06 -3.82
N LYS A 49 -2.24 -32.24 -5.12
CA LYS A 49 -1.68 -33.33 -5.93
C LYS A 49 -0.18 -33.16 -6.17
N ASP A 50 0.27 -31.94 -6.41
CA ASP A 50 1.66 -31.66 -6.75
C ASP A 50 2.58 -31.91 -5.55
N ASN A 51 2.18 -31.50 -4.33
CA ASN A 51 2.89 -31.80 -3.09
C ASN A 51 1.93 -31.89 -1.88
N PRO A 52 1.46 -33.09 -1.51
CA PRO A 52 0.53 -33.28 -0.39
C PRO A 52 1.11 -32.86 0.96
N ASP A 53 2.41 -33.08 1.18
CA ASP A 53 3.07 -32.82 2.47
C ASP A 53 3.21 -31.32 2.74
N SER A 54 3.68 -30.55 1.74
CA SER A 54 3.88 -29.10 1.85
C SER A 54 2.62 -28.27 1.64
N PHE A 55 1.47 -28.89 1.31
CA PHE A 55 0.23 -28.17 1.12
C PHE A 55 -0.19 -27.45 2.41
N SER A 56 -0.37 -26.14 2.32
CA SER A 56 -0.92 -25.31 3.38
C SER A 56 -1.90 -24.30 2.80
N ILE A 57 -2.98 -24.04 3.54
CA ILE A 57 -3.93 -22.97 3.22
C ILE A 57 -3.61 -21.66 3.95
N ASP A 58 -2.58 -21.67 4.80
CA ASP A 58 -2.24 -20.55 5.67
C ASP A 58 -1.86 -19.34 4.83
N TYR A 59 -2.57 -18.25 5.07
CA TYR A 59 -2.32 -17.01 4.39
C TYR A 59 -1.17 -16.26 5.06
N SER A 60 0.04 -16.39 4.52
CA SER A 60 1.17 -15.56 4.91
C SER A 60 1.24 -14.31 4.01
N ARG A 61 1.01 -13.13 4.60
CA ARG A 61 1.29 -11.87 3.91
C ARG A 61 2.76 -11.52 4.16
N ARG A 62 3.58 -11.52 3.10
CA ARG A 62 4.88 -10.84 3.13
C ARG A 62 4.61 -9.33 3.06
N SER A 63 4.53 -8.68 4.21
CA SER A 63 4.60 -7.21 4.23
C SER A 63 6.01 -6.80 3.81
N PRO A 64 6.18 -5.72 3.03
CA PRO A 64 7.51 -5.17 2.81
C PRO A 64 8.13 -4.88 4.17
N LYS A 65 9.42 -5.21 4.33
CA LYS A 65 10.16 -4.93 5.57
C LYS A 65 9.96 -3.46 5.92
N ARG A 66 9.65 -3.16 7.18
CA ARG A 66 9.65 -1.78 7.69
C ARG A 66 10.98 -1.15 7.32
N ILE A 67 10.94 0.14 6.96
CA ILE A 67 12.15 0.91 6.68
C ILE A 67 13.08 0.78 7.89
N PRO A 68 14.37 0.46 7.70
CA PRO A 68 15.31 0.37 8.81
C PRO A 68 15.32 1.66 9.63
N GLN A 69 15.43 1.54 10.96
CA GLN A 69 15.39 2.69 11.85
C GLN A 69 16.50 3.71 11.54
N GLU A 70 17.64 3.26 11.03
CA GLU A 70 18.73 4.11 10.58
C GLU A 70 18.31 5.03 9.41
N VAL A 71 17.65 4.46 8.40
CA VAL A 71 17.13 5.21 7.25
C VAL A 71 16.11 6.25 7.70
N GLU A 72 15.27 5.91 8.68
CA GLU A 72 14.31 6.85 9.26
C GLU A 72 14.98 8.04 9.96
N LYS A 73 16.04 7.79 10.74
CA LYS A 73 16.83 8.85 11.38
C LYS A 73 17.47 9.77 10.34
N ASN A 74 18.00 9.22 9.25
CA ASN A 74 18.64 10.01 8.19
C ASN A 74 17.63 10.86 7.42
N ILE A 75 16.44 10.32 7.10
CA ILE A 75 15.35 11.10 6.50
C ILE A 75 14.98 12.29 7.37
N ILE A 76 14.78 12.09 8.68
CA ILE A 76 14.40 13.15 9.61
C ILE A 76 15.52 14.20 9.74
N LYS A 77 16.79 13.77 9.78
CA LYS A 77 17.95 14.67 9.84
C LYS A 77 18.01 15.59 8.62
N GLU A 78 17.88 15.04 7.41
CA GLU A 78 17.92 15.84 6.18
C GLU A 78 16.71 16.77 6.05
N LEU A 79 15.53 16.34 6.49
CA LEU A 79 14.32 17.20 6.54
C LEU A 79 14.50 18.40 7.49
N LYS A 80 15.16 18.21 8.64
CA LYS A 80 15.47 19.30 9.58
C LYS A 80 16.45 20.32 8.98
N ILE A 81 17.44 19.86 8.24
CA ILE A 81 18.39 20.74 7.55
C ILE A 81 17.64 21.58 6.52
N ASP A 82 16.79 20.95 5.71
CA ASP A 82 15.98 21.64 4.70
C ASP A 82 15.04 22.68 5.33
N LYS A 83 14.44 22.36 6.49
CA LYS A 83 13.64 23.32 7.26
C LYS A 83 14.45 24.55 7.68
N GLY A 84 15.67 24.37 8.18
CA GLY A 84 16.54 25.49 8.56
C GLY A 84 16.91 26.40 7.38
N ILE A 85 17.07 25.82 6.18
CA ILE A 85 17.31 26.57 4.93
C ILE A 85 16.11 27.44 4.59
N ILE A 86 14.88 26.93 4.74
CA ILE A 86 13.64 27.67 4.46
C ILE A 86 13.37 28.74 5.52
N GLU A 87 13.65 28.47 6.79
CA GLU A 87 13.48 29.44 7.88
C GLU A 87 14.49 30.59 7.81
N SER A 88 15.65 30.38 7.16
CA SER A 88 16.65 31.44 6.99
C SER A 88 16.15 32.54 6.03
N LYS A 89 16.01 33.76 6.55
CA LYS A 89 15.52 34.95 5.84
C LYS A 89 16.39 35.37 4.63
N THR A 90 17.57 34.78 4.49
CA THR A 90 18.53 35.04 3.41
C THR A 90 18.29 34.18 2.16
N ASN A 91 17.50 33.11 2.26
CA ASN A 91 17.26 32.20 1.15
C ASN A 91 15.93 32.50 0.47
N PRO A 92 15.87 32.57 -0.87
CA PRO A 92 14.63 32.83 -1.62
C PRO A 92 13.71 31.60 -1.73
N THR A 93 14.07 30.48 -1.11
CA THR A 93 13.36 29.20 -1.23
C THR A 93 12.33 29.01 -0.11
N ASP A 94 11.05 29.13 -0.47
CA ASP A 94 9.92 28.96 0.45
C ASP A 94 9.35 27.52 0.51
N SER A 95 9.94 26.58 -0.22
CA SER A 95 9.40 25.21 -0.37
C SER A 95 10.44 24.13 -0.11
N TYR A 96 10.00 23.05 0.55
CA TYR A 96 10.79 21.84 0.77
C TYR A 96 11.17 21.15 -0.54
N ASN A 97 12.44 20.77 -0.67
CA ASN A 97 12.96 20.06 -1.82
C ASN A 97 13.20 18.58 -1.51
N TYR A 98 12.13 17.78 -1.55
CA TYR A 98 12.20 16.34 -1.24
C TYR A 98 13.01 15.54 -2.26
N SER A 99 13.10 16.00 -3.51
CA SER A 99 13.95 15.37 -4.53
C SER A 99 15.42 15.50 -4.15
N TYR A 100 15.83 16.70 -3.71
CA TYR A 100 17.19 16.91 -3.23
C TYR A 100 17.52 16.08 -1.98
N ILE A 101 16.57 15.93 -1.06
CA ILE A 101 16.73 15.03 0.11
C ILE A 101 16.89 13.58 -0.35
N LYS A 102 16.12 13.14 -1.35
CA LYS A 102 16.23 11.79 -1.91
C LYS A 102 17.63 11.54 -2.48
N ASP A 103 18.15 12.49 -3.26
CA ASP A 103 19.46 12.35 -3.89
C ASP A 103 20.57 12.36 -2.83
N ARG A 104 20.49 13.24 -1.81
CA ARG A 104 21.42 13.23 -0.66
C ARG A 104 21.39 11.90 0.11
N LEU A 105 20.22 11.28 0.28
CA LEU A 105 20.11 9.98 0.95
C LEU A 105 20.82 8.87 0.17
N GLU A 106 20.73 8.92 -1.16
CA GLU A 106 21.39 7.97 -2.05
C GLU A 106 22.91 8.21 -2.11
N ASP A 107 23.35 9.46 -2.23
CA ASP A 107 24.76 9.81 -2.41
C ASP A 107 25.57 9.70 -1.11
N ARG A 108 25.04 10.19 0.02
CA ARG A 108 25.78 10.32 1.29
C ARG A 108 25.63 9.11 2.21
N TYR A 109 24.47 8.47 2.18
CA TYR A 109 24.14 7.38 3.09
C TYR A 109 23.97 6.05 2.35
N HIS A 110 24.03 6.03 1.02
CA HIS A 110 23.79 4.85 0.17
C HIS A 110 22.43 4.20 0.44
N GLN A 111 21.45 5.01 0.83
CA GLN A 111 20.11 4.57 1.22
C GLN A 111 19.10 4.95 0.14
N LYS A 112 18.71 3.96 -0.67
CA LYS A 112 17.68 4.16 -1.71
C LYS A 112 16.29 4.19 -1.09
N VAL A 113 15.70 5.38 -1.07
CA VAL A 113 14.35 5.62 -0.53
C VAL A 113 13.46 6.22 -1.61
N SER A 114 12.20 5.78 -1.67
CA SER A 114 11.24 6.35 -2.60
C SER A 114 10.81 7.76 -2.18
N LEU A 115 10.55 8.64 -3.14
CA LEU A 115 10.06 10.00 -2.86
C LEU A 115 8.74 10.00 -2.03
N PRO A 116 7.75 9.12 -2.31
CA PRO A 116 6.55 9.01 -1.47
C PRO A 116 6.86 8.67 -0.02
N THR A 117 7.89 7.85 0.24
CA THR A 117 8.32 7.53 1.60
C THR A 117 8.80 8.78 2.34
N ILE A 118 9.64 9.60 1.70
CA ILE A 118 10.16 10.85 2.27
C ILE A 118 9.01 11.82 2.56
N ILE A 119 8.10 12.01 1.59
CA ILE A 119 6.93 12.89 1.75
C ILE A 119 6.01 12.41 2.88
N ASN A 120 5.79 11.09 2.99
CA ASN A 120 4.99 10.54 4.07
C ASN A 120 5.61 10.82 5.45
N ARG A 121 6.94 10.74 5.58
CA ARG A 121 7.63 11.12 6.82
C ARG A 121 7.58 12.63 7.06
N ALA A 122 7.76 13.44 6.02
CA ALA A 122 7.65 14.89 6.12
C ALA A 122 6.27 15.32 6.68
N LYS A 123 5.19 14.68 6.23
CA LYS A 123 3.83 14.90 6.77
C LYS A 123 3.65 14.46 8.22
N GLN A 124 4.36 13.43 8.67
CA GLN A 124 4.28 12.93 10.05
C GLN A 124 5.02 13.84 11.05
N PHE A 125 6.06 14.54 10.59
CA PHE A 125 6.93 15.36 11.43
C PHE A 125 6.84 16.87 11.09
N ASP A 126 5.73 17.31 10.49
CA ASP A 126 5.45 18.72 10.16
C ASP A 126 6.47 19.43 9.26
N PHE A 127 7.21 18.67 8.44
CA PHE A 127 8.09 19.19 7.39
C PHE A 127 7.36 19.29 6.04
N TYR A 128 6.05 19.54 6.06
CA TYR A 128 5.22 19.56 4.86
C TYR A 128 4.34 20.80 4.81
N LEU A 129 4.45 21.57 3.72
CA LEU A 129 3.58 22.71 3.47
C LEU A 129 2.33 22.25 2.71
N PRO A 130 1.12 22.39 3.29
CA PRO A 130 -0.11 22.11 2.56
C PRO A 130 -0.26 23.09 1.41
N LYS A 131 -0.71 22.58 0.26
CA LYS A 131 -0.97 23.40 -0.92
C LYS A 131 -2.07 24.41 -0.58
N LYS A 132 -1.80 25.71 -0.80
CA LYS A 132 -2.81 26.76 -0.64
C LYS A 132 -4.04 26.42 -1.50
N ALA A 133 -5.23 26.52 -0.90
CA ALA A 133 -6.48 26.27 -1.62
C ALA A 133 -6.59 27.23 -2.81
N LYS A 134 -7.00 26.72 -3.98
CA LYS A 134 -7.27 27.57 -5.14
C LYS A 134 -8.44 28.49 -4.79
N LYS A 135 -8.25 29.80 -4.93
CA LYS A 135 -9.35 30.76 -4.84
C LYS A 135 -10.39 30.38 -5.91
N LYS A 136 -11.67 30.31 -5.53
CA LYS A 136 -12.74 30.11 -6.50
C LYS A 136 -12.66 31.27 -7.51
N PRO A 137 -12.73 31.01 -8.82
CA PRO A 137 -12.71 32.09 -9.80
C PRO A 137 -13.88 33.03 -9.49
N THR A 138 -13.59 34.32 -9.31
CA THR A 138 -14.61 35.33 -9.08
C THR A 138 -15.51 35.38 -10.32
N THR A 139 -16.73 34.88 -10.21
CA THR A 139 -17.73 35.02 -11.27
C THR A 139 -18.14 36.49 -11.35
N VAL A 140 -17.60 37.22 -12.32
CA VAL A 140 -18.10 38.56 -12.65
C VAL A 140 -19.50 38.37 -13.25
N LYS A 141 -20.55 38.75 -12.51
CA LYS A 141 -21.90 38.77 -13.05
C LYS A 141 -21.99 39.92 -14.04
N TRP A 142 -22.10 39.61 -15.33
CA TRP A 142 -22.46 40.59 -16.36
C TRP A 142 -23.95 40.89 -16.23
N SER A 143 -24.30 42.15 -15.90
CA SER A 143 -25.67 42.64 -16.00
C SER A 143 -25.98 42.95 -17.47
N PRO A 144 -27.05 42.42 -18.07
CA PRO A 144 -27.45 42.80 -19.41
C PRO A 144 -27.93 44.25 -19.39
N ILE A 145 -27.39 45.07 -20.29
CA ILE A 145 -27.87 46.43 -20.55
C ILE A 145 -29.32 46.29 -21.05
N MET A 146 -30.29 46.81 -20.28
CA MET A 146 -31.68 46.86 -20.75
C MET A 146 -31.75 47.80 -21.96
N SER A 147 -32.10 47.27 -23.13
CA SER A 147 -32.46 48.06 -24.29
C SER A 147 -33.69 48.91 -23.95
N VAL A 148 -33.51 50.23 -24.00
CA VAL A 148 -34.59 51.21 -23.93
C VAL A 148 -35.18 51.30 -25.33
N ASN A 149 -36.48 51.02 -25.45
CA ASN A 149 -37.28 51.31 -26.65
C ASN A 149 -37.66 52.80 -26.70
#